data_AF-A0A967XAA0-F1
#
_entry.id   AF-A0A967XAA0-F1
#
_cell.length_a   1.000
_cell.length_b   1.000
_cell.length_c   1.000
_cell.angle_alpha   90.00
_cell.angle_beta   90.00
_cell.angle_gamma   90.00
#
_symmetry.space_group_name_H-M   'P 1'
#
loop_
_entity.id
_entity.type
_entity.pdbx_description
1 polymer ?
#
loop_
_entity_poly.entity_id
_entity_poly.type
_entity_poly.pdbx_seq_one_letter_code
_entity_poly.pdbx_strand_id
1 'polypeptide(L)' 'VVATGYAVRPLLLRRGIARLEAMGFHPLLGRSVRASDGYLAGDDDARFKDLSEMMTREDVAAIWFAR' A
#
# COMPACT_ATOMS: atom_id res chain seq x y z
N VAL A 1 -2.49 -3.33 1.67
CA VAL A 1 -1.60 -2.92 0.57
C VAL A 1 -0.78 -1.73 1.03
N VAL A 2 0.54 -1.83 0.99
CA VAL A 2 1.50 -0.80 1.45
C VAL A 2 2.57 -0.57 0.39
N ALA A 3 3.27 0.56 0.40
CA ALA A 3 4.43 0.79 -0.46
C ALA A 3 5.65 1.09 0.42
N THR A 4 6.62 0.17 0.48
CA THR A 4 7.80 0.29 1.35
C THR A 4 9.05 0.74 0.60
N GLY A 5 8.93 1.07 -0.69
CA GLY A 5 10.04 1.55 -1.52
C GLY A 5 9.59 2.67 -2.45
N TYR A 6 9.45 2.35 -3.74
CA TYR A 6 9.21 3.33 -4.79
C TYR A 6 7.75 3.84 -4.81
N ALA A 7 7.58 5.10 -5.19
CA ALA A 7 6.26 5.70 -5.43
C ALA A 7 5.46 4.88 -6.44
N VAL A 8 4.17 4.62 -6.19
CA VAL A 8 3.33 3.83 -7.09
C VAL A 8 2.62 4.74 -8.08
N ARG A 9 2.64 4.38 -9.38
CA ARG A 9 1.90 5.15 -10.39
C ARG A 9 0.39 5.09 -10.11
N PRO A 10 -0.33 6.22 -10.01
CA PRO A 10 -1.74 6.23 -9.59
C PRO A 10 -2.65 5.33 -10.42
N LEU A 11 -2.45 5.30 -11.75
CA LEU A 11 -3.24 4.46 -12.64
C LEU A 11 -3.02 2.96 -12.39
N LEU A 12 -1.78 2.55 -12.14
CA LEU A 12 -1.45 1.15 -11.85
C LEU A 12 -1.97 0.73 -10.48
N LEU A 13 -1.87 1.61 -9.47
CA LEU A 13 -2.45 1.38 -8.15
C LEU A 13 -3.96 1.13 -8.25
N ARG A 14 -4.70 2.00 -8.94
CA ARG A 14 -6.16 1.84 -9.13
C ARG A 14 -6.51 0.52 -9.82
N ARG A 15 -5.78 0.15 -10.88
CA ARG A 15 -6.00 -1.12 -11.59
C ARG A 15 -5.70 -2.34 -10.71
N GLY A 16 -4.65 -2.28 -9.90
CA GLY A 16 -4.29 -3.34 -8.95
C GLY A 16 -5.36 -3.52 -7.88
N ILE A 17 -5.83 -2.42 -7.28
CA ILE A 17 -6.92 -2.43 -6.29
C ILE A 17 -8.19 -3.05 -6.89
N ALA A 18 -8.62 -2.58 -8.06
CA ALA A 18 -9.81 -3.10 -8.73
C ALA A 18 -9.71 -4.60 -9.02
N ARG A 19 -8.49 -5.09 -9.32
CA ARG A 19 -8.27 -6.53 -9.52
C ARG A 19 -8.38 -7.32 -8.23
N LEU A 20 -7.85 -6.81 -7.11
CA LEU A 20 -8.00 -7.45 -5.81
C LEU A 20 -9.47 -7.49 -5.37
N GLU A 21 -10.21 -6.40 -5.57
CA GLU A 21 -11.65 -6.34 -5.31
C GLU A 21 -12.43 -7.35 -6.17
N ALA A 22 -12.10 -7.45 -7.46
CA ALA A 22 -12.72 -8.43 -8.37
C ALA A 22 -12.42 -9.90 -8.00
N MET A 23 -11.35 -10.15 -7.23
CA MET A 23 -11.03 -11.46 -6.67
C MET A 23 -11.78 -11.76 -5.36
N GLY A 24 -12.59 -10.80 -4.87
CA GLY A 24 -13.32 -10.94 -3.61
C GLY A 24 -12.53 -10.52 -2.37
N PHE A 25 -11.37 -9.88 -2.53
CA PHE A 25 -10.64 -9.31 -1.40
C PHE A 25 -11.18 -7.91 -1.05
N HIS A 26 -10.92 -7.47 0.18
CA HIS A 26 -11.24 -6.14 0.68
C HIS A 26 -9.94 -5.38 1.01
N PRO A 27 -9.31 -4.71 0.02
CA PRO A 27 -7.97 -4.16 0.21
C PRO A 27 -8.00 -2.94 1.13
N LEU A 28 -7.27 -3.03 2.25
CA LEU A 28 -6.93 -1.86 3.06
C LEU A 28 -5.68 -1.20 2.49
N LEU A 29 -5.65 0.13 2.45
CA LEU A 29 -4.56 0.89 1.84
C LEU A 29 -3.81 1.69 2.90
N GLY A 30 -2.49 1.48 2.98
CA GLY A 30 -1.60 2.38 3.70
C GLY A 30 -1.66 3.80 3.09
N ARG A 31 -1.42 4.82 3.90
CA ARG A 31 -1.51 6.22 3.45
C ARG A 31 -0.40 6.57 2.46
N SER A 32 0.82 6.09 2.71
CA SER A 32 2.02 6.32 1.91
C SER A 32 1.93 5.73 0.50
N VAL A 33 1.05 4.75 0.25
CA VAL A 33 0.85 4.14 -1.07
C VAL A 33 0.42 5.15 -2.16
N ARG A 34 -0.14 6.30 -1.75
CA ARG A 34 -0.52 7.41 -2.62
C ARG A 34 0.49 8.57 -2.60
N ALA A 35 1.50 8.51 -1.74
CA ALA A 35 2.51 9.53 -1.63
C ALA A 35 3.56 9.41 -2.75
N SER A 36 4.21 10.52 -3.03
CA SER A 36 5.36 10.59 -3.91
C SER A 36 6.32 11.62 -3.33
N ASP A 37 7.48 11.15 -2.89
CA ASP A 37 8.61 11.98 -2.47
C ASP A 37 9.81 11.60 -3.35
N GLY A 38 10.02 12.36 -4.42
CA GLY A 38 10.91 11.97 -5.51
C GLY A 38 10.50 10.62 -6.09
N TYR A 39 11.41 9.63 -6.01
CA TYR A 39 11.15 8.27 -6.46
C TYR A 39 10.54 7.37 -5.37
N LEU A 40 10.45 7.82 -4.12
CA LEU A 40 9.98 7.05 -2.97
C LEU A 40 8.50 7.29 -2.68
N ALA A 41 7.86 6.30 -2.04
CA ALA A 41 6.47 6.41 -1.57
C ALA A 41 6.40 7.16 -0.22
N GLY A 42 6.82 8.43 -0.21
CA GLY A 42 6.98 9.21 1.03
C GLY A 42 8.28 8.90 1.78
N ASP A 43 8.44 9.57 2.93
CA ASP A 43 9.59 9.41 3.80
C ASP A 43 9.63 8.03 4.50
N ASP A 44 10.74 7.75 5.19
CA ASP A 44 10.92 6.48 5.91
C ASP A 44 9.85 6.27 7.00
N ASP A 45 9.49 7.32 7.73
CA ASP A 45 8.52 7.26 8.82
C ASP A 45 7.12 6.93 8.32
N ALA A 46 6.69 7.52 7.20
CA ALA A 46 5.41 7.25 6.57
C ALA A 46 5.31 5.79 6.09
N ARG A 47 6.37 5.28 5.45
CA ARG A 47 6.43 3.90 4.95
C ARG A 47 6.49 2.88 6.09
N PHE A 48 7.27 3.18 7.13
CA PHE A 48 7.34 2.37 8.35
C PHE A 48 5.98 2.29 9.03
N LYS A 49 5.33 3.45 9.26
CA LYS A 49 4.03 3.52 9.91
C LYS A 49 2.96 2.68 9.19
N ASP A 50 2.89 2.79 7.86
CA ASP A 50 1.95 2.00 7.06
C ASP A 50 2.17 0.49 7.21
N LEU A 51 3.42 0.04 7.17
CA LEU A 51 3.75 -1.38 7.35
C LEU A 51 3.43 -1.83 8.77
N SER A 52 3.89 -1.09 9.77
CA SER A 52 3.66 -1.42 11.18
C SER A 52 2.18 -1.48 11.53
N GLU A 53 1.36 -0.54 11.04
CA GLU A 53 -0.10 -0.56 11.24
C GLU A 53 -0.73 -1.83 10.65
N MET A 54 -0.33 -2.23 9.44
CA MET A 54 -0.88 -3.45 8.82
C MET A 54 -0.41 -4.73 9.51
N MET A 55 0.79 -4.73 10.10
CA MET A 55 1.33 -5.88 10.84
C MET A 55 0.68 -6.08 12.20
N THR A 56 0.17 -5.02 12.84
CA THR A 56 -0.46 -5.10 14.17
C THR A 56 -1.97 -5.31 14.11
N ARG A 57 -2.57 -5.25 12.93
CA ARG A 57 -4.00 -5.47 12.71
C ARG A 57 -4.35 -6.95 12.63
N GLU A 58 -5.18 -7.40 13.56
CA GLU A 58 -5.67 -8.79 13.59
C GLU A 58 -6.65 -9.12 12.45
N ASP A 59 -7.28 -8.10 11.84
CA ASP A 59 -8.21 -8.26 10.72
C ASP A 59 -7.52 -8.31 9.34
N VAL A 60 -6.19 -8.18 9.30
CA VAL A 60 -5.39 -8.25 8.07
C VAL A 60 -4.93 -9.68 7.82
N ALA A 61 -5.53 -10.32 6.82
CA ALA A 61 -5.12 -11.67 6.41
C ALA A 61 -3.81 -11.71 5.60
N ALA A 62 -3.46 -10.61 4.92
CA ALA A 62 -2.25 -10.52 4.09
C ALA A 62 -1.79 -9.08 3.88
N ILE A 63 -0.47 -8.89 3.81
CA ILE A 63 0.16 -7.61 3.45
C ILE A 63 0.73 -7.72 2.03
N TRP A 64 0.16 -6.94 1.11
CA TRP A 64 0.64 -6.85 -0.28
C TRP A 64 1.50 -5.61 -0.47
N PHE A 65 2.75 -5.79 -0.91
CA PHE A 65 3.67 -4.70 -1.22
C PHE A 65 3.45 -4.19 -2.64
N ALA A 66 3.12 -2.91 -2.76
CA ALA A 66 2.96 -2.23 -4.02
C ALA A 66 4.31 -1.66 -4.45
N ARG A 67 4.83 -2.23 -5.55
CA ARG A 67 6.04 -1.80 -6.27
C ARG A 67 7.37 -2.02 -5.56
#